data_AF-A0A7X8QPK8-F1
#
_entry.id   AF-A0A7X8QPK8-F1
#
_cell.length_a   1.000
_cell.length_b   1.000
_cell.length_c   1.000
_cell.angle_alpha   90.00
_cell.angle_beta   90.00
_cell.angle_gamma   90.00
#
_symmetry.space_group_name_H-M   'P 1'
#
loop_
_entity.id
_entity.type
_entity.pdbx_description
1 polymer ?
#
loop_
_entity_poly.entity_id
_entity_poly.type
_entity_poly.pdbx_seq_one_letter_code
_entity_poly.pdbx_strand_id
1 'polypeptide(L)'
;MDSPRQILKGLDQIIRQPEVLITDYIAIGGIGATFVNAGLLTLASIFILYFLKINISGVSVATIFLMTGFSMFGKNIFNVWLIILGVILYAKIKKDKFSKYVYIALFGTSMAPTITEFMFQIHQPIGIRIGLSIIIGLSIGLIL
;
A
#
# COMPACT_ATOMS: atom_id res chain seq x y z
N MET A 1 8.78 -24.86 -7.54
CA MET A 1 7.75 -24.13 -6.76
C MET A 1 8.40 -23.74 -5.44
N ASP A 2 8.28 -22.48 -5.03
CA ASP A 2 8.90 -21.99 -3.79
C ASP A 2 8.28 -22.67 -2.56
N SER A 3 9.11 -23.05 -1.59
CA SER A 3 8.63 -23.58 -0.32
C SER A 3 7.99 -22.47 0.53
N PRO A 4 7.04 -22.78 1.44
CA PRO A 4 6.43 -21.78 2.32
C PRO A 4 7.45 -20.97 3.13
N ARG A 5 8.56 -21.59 3.53
CA ARG A 5 9.67 -20.91 4.23
C ARG A 5 10.38 -19.89 3.34
N GLN A 6 10.55 -20.18 2.05
CA GLN A 6 11.14 -19.24 1.09
C GLN A 6 10.22 -18.07 0.81
N ILE A 7 8.91 -18.31 0.72
CA ILE A 7 7.90 -17.26 0.55
C ILE A 7 7.93 -16.30 1.75
N LEU A 8 7.95 -16.82 2.98
CA LEU A 8 8.02 -15.97 4.19
C LEU A 8 9.30 -15.14 4.24
N LYS A 9 10.45 -15.72 3.86
CA LYS A 9 11.71 -14.98 3.75
C LYS A 9 11.65 -13.91 2.67
N GLY A 10 11.06 -14.21 1.51
CA GLY A 10 10.87 -13.26 0.42
C GLY A 10 9.96 -12.10 0.81
N LEU A 11 8.90 -12.36 1.60
CA LEU A 11 8.04 -11.30 2.14
C LEU A 11 8.81 -10.38 3.11
N ASP A 12 9.62 -10.94 4.02
CA ASP A 12 10.47 -10.13 4.92
C ASP A 12 11.49 -9.28 4.13
N GLN A 13 12.06 -9.83 3.05
CA GLN A 13 12.93 -9.08 2.15
C GLN A 13 12.18 -7.94 1.46
N ILE A 14 11.00 -8.20 0.89
CA ILE A 14 10.13 -7.19 0.26
C ILE A 14 9.85 -6.03 1.22
N ILE A 15 9.53 -6.31 2.48
CA ILE A 15 9.20 -5.28 3.48
C ILE A 15 10.41 -4.43 3.86
N ARG A 16 11.61 -5.03 3.88
CA ARG A 16 12.84 -4.35 4.32
C ARG A 16 13.56 -3.59 3.21
N GLN A 17 13.18 -3.81 1.95
CA GLN A 17 13.86 -3.19 0.83
C GLN A 17 13.34 -1.75 0.58
N PRO A 18 14.21 -0.83 0.15
CA PRO A 18 13.75 0.45 -0.37
C PRO A 18 12.86 0.24 -1.59
N GLU A 19 11.61 0.65 -1.46
CA GLU A 19 10.64 0.60 -2.55
C GLU A 19 10.77 1.90 -3.34
N VAL A 20 11.33 1.80 -4.54
CA VAL A 20 11.13 2.77 -5.61
C VAL A 20 10.00 2.23 -6.47
N LEU A 21 9.26 3.07 -7.17
CA LEU A 21 8.15 2.61 -8.04
C LEU A 21 8.61 1.58 -9.11
N ILE A 22 9.90 1.59 -9.48
CA ILE A 22 10.52 0.67 -10.45
C ILE A 22 11.07 -0.60 -9.77
N THR A 23 10.90 -0.75 -8.46
CA THR A 23 11.41 -1.90 -7.71
C THR A 23 10.62 -3.16 -8.04
N ASP A 24 11.27 -4.09 -8.75
CA ASP A 24 10.71 -5.39 -9.10
C ASP A 24 10.81 -6.37 -7.92
N TYR A 25 9.67 -6.69 -7.31
CA TYR A 25 9.61 -7.66 -6.20
C TYR A 25 9.92 -9.09 -6.64
N ILE A 26 9.76 -9.42 -7.92
CA ILE A 26 10.15 -10.73 -8.44
C ILE A 26 11.66 -10.89 -8.30
N ALA A 27 12.43 -9.85 -8.58
CA ALA A 27 13.88 -9.84 -8.41
C ALA A 27 14.33 -9.87 -6.94
N ILE A 28 13.49 -9.37 -6.02
CA ILE A 28 13.82 -9.25 -4.59
C ILE A 28 13.40 -10.48 -3.80
N GLY A 29 12.10 -10.76 -3.75
CA GLY A 29 11.50 -11.79 -2.90
C GLY A 29 11.15 -13.07 -3.66
N GLY A 30 11.39 -13.09 -4.97
CA GLY A 30 10.99 -14.20 -5.84
C GLY A 30 9.54 -14.12 -6.29
N ILE A 31 9.18 -15.01 -7.22
CA ILE A 31 7.83 -15.09 -7.80
C ILE A 31 6.80 -15.40 -6.71
N GLY A 32 7.05 -16.39 -5.85
CA GLY A 32 6.12 -16.80 -4.81
C GLY A 32 5.75 -15.68 -3.83
N ALA A 33 6.74 -14.96 -3.29
CA ALA A 33 6.50 -13.87 -2.35
C ALA A 33 5.76 -12.69 -3.01
N THR A 34 6.10 -12.37 -4.27
CA THR A 34 5.44 -11.29 -5.03
C THR A 34 3.96 -11.57 -5.21
N PHE A 35 3.60 -12.78 -5.65
CA PHE A 35 2.19 -13.16 -5.82
C PHE A 35 1.44 -13.22 -4.49
N VAL A 36 2.08 -13.62 -3.40
CA VAL A 36 1.47 -13.60 -2.06
C VAL A 36 1.22 -12.16 -1.59
N ASN A 37 2.19 -11.25 -1.73
CA ASN A 37 1.98 -9.83 -1.42
C ASN A 37 0.83 -9.25 -2.26
N ALA A 38 0.80 -9.58 -3.56
CA ALA A 38 -0.24 -9.12 -4.46
C ALA A 38 -1.63 -9.65 -4.09
N GLY A 39 -1.72 -10.95 -3.79
CA GLY A 39 -2.95 -11.58 -3.31
C GLY A 39 -3.44 -10.96 -2.00
N LEU A 40 -2.56 -10.73 -1.03
CA LEU A 40 -2.92 -10.13 0.25
C LEU A 40 -3.46 -8.71 0.12
N LEU A 41 -2.80 -7.86 -0.68
CA LEU A 41 -3.25 -6.49 -0.94
C LEU A 41 -4.57 -6.44 -1.72
N THR A 42 -4.76 -7.38 -2.65
CA THR A 42 -6.01 -7.54 -3.40
C THR A 42 -7.14 -7.96 -2.47
N LEU A 43 -6.90 -8.96 -1.61
CA LEU A 43 -7.86 -9.39 -0.60
C LEU A 43 -8.19 -8.28 0.39
N ALA A 44 -7.20 -7.50 0.84
CA ALA A 44 -7.41 -6.35 1.71
C ALA A 44 -8.30 -5.29 1.02
N SER A 45 -8.06 -5.02 -0.27
CA SER A 45 -8.88 -4.07 -1.05
C SER A 45 -10.33 -4.54 -1.18
N ILE A 46 -10.54 -5.83 -1.48
CA ILE A 46 -11.87 -6.45 -1.53
C ILE A 46 -12.55 -6.38 -0.16
N PHE A 47 -11.82 -6.72 0.91
CA PHE A 47 -12.33 -6.71 2.27
C PHE A 47 -12.77 -5.31 2.70
N ILE A 48 -12.01 -4.26 2.35
CA ILE A 48 -12.39 -2.87 2.61
C ILE A 48 -13.69 -2.51 1.89
N LEU A 49 -13.81 -2.85 0.60
CA LEU A 49 -15.02 -2.57 -0.18
C LEU A 49 -16.24 -3.33 0.37
N TYR A 50 -16.05 -4.59 0.75
CA TYR A 50 -17.08 -5.44 1.35
C TYR A 50 -17.56 -4.89 2.70
N PHE A 51 -16.64 -4.55 3.60
CA PHE A 51 -16.96 -4.03 4.93
C PHE A 51 -17.70 -2.68 4.85
N LEU A 52 -17.34 -1.84 3.89
CA LEU A 52 -18.00 -0.56 3.64
C LEU A 52 -19.31 -0.68 2.85
N LYS A 53 -19.74 -1.90 2.49
CA LYS A 53 -20.95 -2.21 1.72
C LYS A 53 -21.03 -1.40 0.42
N ILE A 54 -19.89 -1.28 -0.26
CA ILE A 54 -19.80 -0.58 -1.54
C ILE A 54 -20.42 -1.44 -2.63
N ASN A 55 -21.32 -0.86 -3.42
CA ASN A 55 -21.88 -1.55 -4.58
C ASN A 55 -20.78 -1.80 -5.62
N ILE A 56 -20.61 -3.05 -6.01
CA ILE A 56 -19.63 -3.44 -7.02
C ILE A 56 -20.08 -2.88 -8.36
N SER A 57 -19.27 -1.97 -8.90
CA SER A 57 -19.46 -1.35 -10.21
C SER A 57 -18.18 -1.51 -11.04
N GLY A 58 -18.19 -1.01 -12.29
CA GLY A 58 -16.99 -1.00 -13.13
C GLY A 58 -15.79 -0.31 -12.46
N VAL A 59 -16.04 0.72 -11.65
CA VAL A 59 -14.99 1.41 -10.88
C VAL A 59 -14.38 0.47 -9.84
N SER A 60 -15.20 -0.31 -9.12
CA SER A 60 -14.72 -1.27 -8.11
C SER A 60 -13.80 -2.32 -8.73
N VAL A 61 -14.21 -2.86 -9.88
CA VAL A 61 -13.43 -3.87 -10.61
C VAL A 61 -12.12 -3.25 -11.09
N ALA A 62 -12.17 -2.07 -11.73
CA ALA A 62 -10.97 -1.37 -12.18
C ALA A 62 -10.00 -1.07 -11.03
N THR A 63 -10.51 -0.62 -9.87
CA THR A 63 -9.69 -0.39 -8.67
C THR A 63 -9.02 -1.67 -8.19
N ILE A 64 -9.73 -2.81 -8.12
CA ILE A 64 -9.15 -4.09 -7.69
C ILE A 64 -8.03 -4.54 -8.63
N PHE A 65 -8.26 -4.49 -9.95
CA PHE A 65 -7.24 -4.86 -10.93
C PHE A 65 -6.01 -3.96 -10.85
N LEU A 66 -6.22 -2.64 -10.73
CA LEU A 66 -5.12 -1.70 -10.58
C LEU A 66 -4.36 -1.93 -9.26
N MET A 67 -5.08 -2.20 -8.18
CA MET A 67 -4.49 -2.54 -6.88
C MET A 67 -3.65 -3.80 -6.97
N THR A 68 -4.10 -4.80 -7.72
CA THR A 68 -3.35 -6.03 -7.98
C THR A 68 -2.08 -5.74 -8.78
N GLY A 69 -2.17 -4.96 -9.86
CA GLY A 69 -1.01 -4.60 -10.69
C GLY A 69 0.08 -3.86 -9.90
N PHE A 70 -0.30 -2.79 -9.19
CA PHE A 70 0.66 -2.03 -8.38
C PHE A 70 1.19 -2.81 -7.17
N SER A 71 0.54 -3.89 -6.74
CA SER A 71 1.02 -4.70 -5.61
C SER A 71 2.24 -5.56 -5.91
N MET A 72 2.59 -5.65 -7.19
CA MET A 72 3.82 -6.31 -7.64
C MET A 72 5.01 -5.33 -7.68
N PHE A 73 4.77 -4.03 -7.50
CA PHE A 73 5.77 -2.98 -7.67
C PHE A 73 5.76 -2.02 -6.47
N GLY A 74 6.81 -2.08 -5.65
CA GLY A 74 7.11 -1.05 -4.66
C GLY A 74 6.01 -0.75 -3.62
N LYS A 75 4.97 -1.60 -3.47
CA LYS A 75 4.03 -1.49 -2.36
C LYS A 75 3.83 -2.79 -1.60
N ASN A 76 3.87 -2.69 -0.28
CA ASN A 76 3.66 -3.82 0.61
C ASN A 76 2.43 -3.61 1.49
N ILE A 77 1.98 -4.67 2.18
CA ILE A 77 0.79 -4.58 3.03
C ILE A 77 0.91 -3.59 4.20
N PHE A 78 2.12 -3.19 4.60
CA PHE A 78 2.32 -2.26 5.71
C PHE A 78 2.26 -0.79 5.27
N ASN A 79 2.82 -0.46 4.11
CA ASN A 79 2.94 0.94 3.67
C ASN A 79 1.60 1.56 3.26
N VAL A 80 0.68 0.76 2.70
CA VAL A 80 -0.62 1.21 2.20
C VAL A 80 -1.50 1.80 3.30
N TRP A 81 -1.32 1.37 4.55
CA TRP A 81 -2.12 1.84 5.67
C TRP A 81 -1.87 3.30 6.01
N LEU A 82 -0.67 3.83 5.77
CA LEU A 82 -0.37 5.24 6.05
C LEU A 82 -1.25 6.16 5.20
N ILE A 83 -1.42 5.83 3.93
CA ILE A 83 -2.26 6.61 3.01
C ILE A 83 -3.73 6.44 3.35
N ILE A 84 -4.17 5.20 3.63
CA ILE A 84 -5.57 4.93 4.03
C ILE A 84 -5.91 5.69 5.33
N LEU A 85 -5.00 5.73 6.31
CA LEU A 85 -5.18 6.48 7.55
C LEU A 85 -5.26 7.98 7.31
N GLY A 86 -4.46 8.53 6.38
CA GLY A 86 -4.56 9.92 5.98
C GLY A 86 -5.95 10.27 5.41
N VAL A 87 -6.49 9.42 4.53
CA VAL A 87 -7.84 9.63 3.96
C VAL A 87 -8.94 9.45 5.01
N ILE A 88 -8.78 8.51 5.96
CA ILE A 88 -9.70 8.38 7.10
C ILE A 88 -9.69 9.66 7.95
N LEU A 89 -8.52 10.25 8.20
CA LEU A 89 -8.38 11.50 8.93
C LEU A 89 -9.06 12.65 8.18
N TYR A 90 -8.88 12.73 6.87
CA TYR A 90 -9.58 13.69 6.01
C TYR A 90 -11.11 13.57 6.13
N ALA A 91 -11.64 12.35 5.99
CA ALA A 91 -13.07 12.09 6.11
C ALA A 91 -13.62 12.53 7.48
N LYS A 92 -12.86 12.30 8.57
CA LYS A 92 -13.21 12.77 9.91
C LYS A 92 -13.23 14.30 10.02
N ILE A 93 -12.24 14.99 9.45
CA ILE A 93 -12.17 16.46 9.44
C ILE A 93 -13.36 17.05 8.68
N LYS A 94 -13.74 16.43 7.56
CA LYS A 94 -14.92 16.82 6.77
C LYS A 94 -16.26 16.34 7.35
N LYS A 95 -16.24 15.58 8.45
CA LYS A 95 -17.42 14.95 9.08
C LYS A 95 -18.23 14.09 8.09
N ASP A 96 -17.55 13.47 7.14
CA ASP A 96 -18.14 12.61 6.11
C ASP A 96 -17.79 11.13 6.37
N LYS A 97 -18.54 10.23 5.72
CA LYS A 97 -18.29 8.78 5.81
C LYS A 97 -17.09 8.39 4.93
N PHE A 98 -16.16 7.59 5.47
CA PHE A 98 -15.01 7.06 4.72
C PHE A 98 -15.40 6.31 3.44
N SER A 99 -16.59 5.70 3.40
CA SER A 99 -17.12 5.02 2.21
C SER A 99 -17.19 5.92 0.96
N LYS A 100 -17.35 7.25 1.12
CA LYS A 100 -17.29 8.20 0.00
C LYS A 100 -15.89 8.31 -0.63
N TYR A 101 -14.85 8.09 0.17
CA TYR A 101 -13.45 8.30 -0.21
C TYR A 101 -12.69 6.99 -0.43
N VAL A 102 -13.36 5.83 -0.38
CA VAL A 102 -12.69 4.53 -0.45
C VAL A 102 -11.90 4.34 -1.75
N TYR A 103 -12.43 4.78 -2.89
CA TYR A 103 -11.71 4.67 -4.16
C TYR A 103 -10.50 5.59 -4.19
N ILE A 104 -10.63 6.80 -3.65
CA ILE A 104 -9.51 7.75 -3.52
C ILE A 104 -8.44 7.16 -2.61
N ALA A 105 -8.82 6.53 -1.50
CA ALA A 105 -7.89 5.84 -0.60
C ALA A 105 -7.16 4.69 -1.32
N LEU A 106 -7.89 3.81 -1.98
CA LEU A 106 -7.30 2.67 -2.69
C LEU A 106 -6.39 3.14 -3.84
N PHE A 107 -6.83 4.09 -4.67
CA PHE A 107 -6.00 4.65 -5.75
C PHE A 107 -4.76 5.37 -5.19
N GLY A 108 -4.96 6.15 -4.13
CA GLY A 108 -3.90 6.89 -3.44
C GLY A 108 -2.78 5.97 -2.93
N THR A 109 -3.09 4.73 -2.55
CA THR A 109 -2.06 3.77 -2.12
C THR A 109 -1.03 3.44 -3.19
N SER A 110 -1.27 3.79 -4.46
CA SER A 110 -0.27 3.70 -5.53
C SER A 110 0.90 4.67 -5.32
N MET A 111 0.74 5.69 -4.47
CA MET A 111 1.82 6.59 -4.03
C MET A 111 2.58 6.07 -2.80
N ALA A 112 2.26 4.87 -2.30
CA ALA A 112 2.98 4.26 -1.19
C ALA A 112 4.50 4.08 -1.42
N PRO A 113 5.00 3.77 -2.65
CA PRO A 113 6.44 3.71 -2.91
C PRO A 113 7.16 5.01 -2.57
N THR A 114 6.52 6.17 -2.78
CA THR A 114 7.09 7.47 -2.46
C THR A 114 7.41 7.60 -0.96
N ILE A 115 6.57 7.03 -0.08
CA ILE A 115 6.80 7.04 1.38
C ILE A 115 8.10 6.32 1.73
N THR A 116 8.29 5.14 1.13
CA THR A 116 9.45 4.29 1.35
C THR A 116 10.70 4.89 0.73
N GLU A 117 10.59 5.52 -0.44
CA GLU A 117 11.69 6.26 -1.07
C GLU A 117 12.23 7.37 -0.16
N PHE A 118 11.36 8.21 0.41
CA PHE A 118 11.76 9.20 1.42
C PHE A 118 12.31 8.55 2.69
N MET A 119 11.80 7.37 3.08
CA MET A 119 12.33 6.64 4.24
C MET A 119 13.78 6.23 4.03
N PHE A 120 14.22 5.91 2.80
CA PHE A 120 15.55 5.36 2.54
C PHE A 120 16.55 6.34 1.93
N GLN A 121 16.11 7.37 1.21
CA GLN A 121 17.01 8.37 0.63
C GLN A 121 17.48 9.44 1.61
N ILE A 122 16.74 9.66 2.72
CA ILE A 122 17.11 10.66 3.72
C ILE A 122 18.24 10.12 4.62
N HIS A 123 19.38 10.80 4.63
CA HIS A 123 20.56 10.50 5.46
C HIS A 123 20.39 11.00 6.91
N GLN A 124 19.31 10.60 7.58
CA GLN A 124 19.00 10.97 8.96
C GLN A 124 18.96 9.74 9.89
N PRO A 125 18.99 9.92 11.22
CA PRO A 125 18.75 8.85 12.17
C PRO A 125 17.44 8.10 11.88
N ILE A 126 17.42 6.79 12.13
CA ILE A 126 16.28 5.91 11.79
C ILE A 126 14.95 6.40 12.36
N GLY A 127 14.95 6.98 13.57
CA GLY A 127 13.73 7.51 14.20
C GLY A 127 13.16 8.72 13.46
N ILE A 128 14.03 9.62 12.97
CA ILE A 128 13.61 10.80 12.20
C ILE A 128 13.08 10.36 10.83
N ARG A 129 13.74 9.39 10.19
CA ARG A 129 13.30 8.82 8.90
C ARG A 129 11.90 8.23 8.99
N ILE A 130 11.64 7.39 9.99
CA ILE A 130 10.32 6.80 10.21
C ILE A 130 9.26 7.88 10.48
N GLY A 131 9.58 8.86 11.33
CA GLY A 131 8.67 9.98 11.62
C GLY A 131 8.28 10.77 10.38
N LEU A 132 9.27 11.13 9.54
CA LEU A 132 9.04 11.87 8.30
C LEU A 132 8.20 11.06 7.31
N SER A 133 8.50 9.78 7.11
CA SER A 133 7.72 8.91 6.22
C SER A 133 6.26 8.77 6.67
N ILE A 134 6.01 8.65 7.97
CA ILE A 134 4.64 8.64 8.50
C ILE A 134 3.93 9.97 8.21
N ILE A 135 4.59 11.11 8.47
CA ILE A 135 4.01 12.44 8.21
C ILE A 135 3.70 12.62 6.74
N ILE A 136 4.62 12.24 5.84
CA ILE A 136 4.43 12.33 4.39
C ILE A 136 3.26 11.44 3.95
N GLY A 137 3.23 10.18 4.38
CA GLY A 137 2.16 9.25 4.02
C GLY A 137 0.77 9.70 4.48
N LEU A 138 0.68 10.19 5.73
CA LEU A 138 -0.56 10.77 6.25
C LEU A 138 -0.94 12.05 5.51
N SER A 139 0.02 12.91 5.17
CA SER A 139 -0.23 14.16 4.45
C SER A 139 -0.71 13.90 3.02
N ILE A 140 -0.10 12.93 2.31
CA ILE A 140 -0.57 12.49 1.00
C ILE A 140 -2.02 12.04 1.11
N GLY A 141 -2.33 11.14 2.05
CA GLY A 141 -3.71 10.69 2.27
C GLY A 141 -4.66 11.81 2.70
N LEU A 142 -4.18 12.85 3.38
CA LEU A 142 -5.01 13.98 3.83
C LEU A 142 -5.35 14.94 2.69
N ILE A 143 -4.47 15.09 1.71
CA ILE A 143 -4.63 16.04 0.59
C ILE A 143 -5.50 15.45 -0.53
N LEU A 144 -5.49 14.12 -0.68
CA LEU A 144 -6.32 13.36 -1.63
C LEU A 144 -7.82 13.43 -1.30
#